data_AF-A0A8S0G1D1-F1
#
_entry.id   AF-A0A8S0G1D1-F1
#
_cell.length_a   1.000
_cell.length_b   1.000
_cell.length_c   1.000
_cell.angle_alpha   90.00
_cell.angle_beta   90.00
_cell.angle_gamma   90.00
#
_symmetry.space_group_name_H-M   'P 1'
#
loop_
_entity.id
_entity.type
_entity.pdbx_description
1 polymer ?
#
loop_
_entity_poly.entity_id
_entity_poly.type
_entity_poly.pdbx_seq_one_letter_code
_entity_poly.pdbx_strand_id
1 'polypeptide(L)'
;MTLALMYLHLEDALVEKAKHVTWRLLAAGVCLLTVSSVARADSLDEQRSRYAQIKQAWDNRQMDVVEQMMPGLKDYPLYPYLEYRQITDDLMNQPAVTVTNFVRANPTLPPARTLQSRFVNELARREDWRGLLAFSPEKPGTTEAQCNYYYAKWNTGQSEEAWQGANRAACERAKSCG
;
A
#
# COMPACT_ATOMS: atom_id res chain seq x y z
N MET A 1 9.33 61.65 52.24
CA MET A 1 8.38 60.53 52.42
C MET A 1 7.73 60.04 51.12
N THR A 2 7.86 60.77 50.01
CA THR A 2 7.26 60.39 48.70
C THR A 2 8.14 59.49 47.83
N LEU A 3 9.47 59.57 47.92
CA LEU A 3 10.40 58.71 47.14
C LEU A 3 10.40 57.24 47.62
N ALA A 4 10.37 56.99 48.94
CA ALA A 4 10.38 55.64 49.50
C ALA A 4 9.07 54.86 49.21
N LEU A 5 7.92 55.55 49.24
CA LEU A 5 6.61 54.99 48.88
C LEU A 5 6.51 54.65 47.40
N MET A 6 7.10 55.47 46.53
CA MET A 6 7.17 55.20 45.09
C MET A 6 8.13 54.04 44.75
N TYR A 7 9.20 53.87 45.53
CA TYR A 7 10.16 52.76 45.37
C TYR A 7 9.55 51.40 45.79
N LEU A 8 8.88 51.36 46.95
CA LEU A 8 8.15 50.16 47.41
C LEU A 8 7.03 49.74 46.45
N HIS A 9 6.26 50.69 45.91
CA HIS A 9 5.24 50.39 44.89
C HIS A 9 5.83 49.87 43.56
N LEU A 10 7.05 50.29 43.21
CA LEU A 10 7.73 49.81 42.01
C LEU A 10 8.26 48.38 42.22
N GLU A 11 8.77 48.06 43.42
CA GLU A 11 9.21 46.71 43.79
C GLU A 11 8.03 45.71 43.78
N ASP A 12 6.89 46.07 44.36
CA ASP A 12 5.68 45.22 44.36
C ASP A 12 5.13 44.98 42.95
N ALA A 13 5.13 46.01 42.10
CA ALA A 13 4.68 45.90 40.72
C ALA A 13 5.59 44.99 39.86
N LEU A 14 6.90 45.00 40.11
CA LEU A 14 7.85 44.11 39.43
C LEU A 14 7.68 42.66 39.89
N VAL A 15 7.41 42.42 41.17
CA VAL A 15 7.18 41.08 41.73
C VAL A 15 5.90 40.45 41.15
N GLU A 16 4.82 41.21 41.04
CA GLU A 16 3.58 40.68 40.44
C GLU A 16 3.71 40.40 38.94
N LYS A 17 4.41 41.27 38.18
CA LYS A 17 4.71 41.02 36.76
C LYS A 17 5.57 39.75 36.59
N ALA A 18 6.58 39.55 37.45
CA ALA A 18 7.44 38.39 37.42
C ALA A 18 6.67 37.10 37.74
N LYS A 19 5.74 37.14 38.71
CA LYS A 19 4.86 36.01 39.08
C LYS A 19 3.87 35.64 37.95
N HIS A 20 3.34 36.63 37.24
CA HIS A 20 2.49 36.38 36.08
C HIS A 20 3.26 35.79 34.89
N VAL A 21 4.51 36.23 34.66
CA VAL A 21 5.37 35.68 33.60
C VAL A 21 5.76 34.25 33.92
N THR A 22 6.17 33.95 35.17
CA THR A 22 6.50 32.58 35.59
C THR A 22 5.28 31.66 35.53
N TRP A 23 4.11 32.12 35.95
CA TRP A 23 2.86 31.35 35.82
C TRP A 23 2.50 31.05 34.36
N ARG A 24 2.68 32.02 33.45
CA ARG A 24 2.46 31.83 32.01
C ARG A 24 3.46 30.85 31.39
N LEU A 25 4.72 30.89 31.81
CA LEU A 25 5.76 29.96 31.32
C LEU A 25 5.51 28.54 31.83
N LEU A 26 5.10 28.36 33.10
CA LEU A 26 4.72 27.07 33.65
C LEU A 26 3.47 26.50 32.95
N ALA A 27 2.45 27.32 32.72
CA ALA A 27 1.24 26.90 31.99
C ALA A 27 1.56 26.49 30.54
N ALA A 28 2.41 27.25 29.84
CA ALA A 28 2.86 26.90 28.49
C ALA A 28 3.66 25.60 28.46
N GLY A 29 4.54 25.36 29.44
CA GLY A 29 5.29 24.11 29.58
C GLY A 29 4.40 22.88 29.82
N VAL A 30 3.36 23.02 30.64
CA VAL A 30 2.37 21.95 30.88
C VAL A 30 1.52 21.67 29.64
N CYS A 31 1.14 22.69 28.86
CA CYS A 31 0.46 22.51 27.56
C CYS A 31 1.36 21.81 26.53
N LEU A 32 2.65 22.13 26.48
CA LEU A 32 3.59 21.50 25.53
C LEU A 32 3.83 20.01 25.85
N LEU A 33 3.79 19.59 27.11
CA LEU A 33 3.98 18.19 27.52
C LEU A 33 2.75 17.30 27.28
N THR A 34 1.54 17.87 27.18
CA THR A 34 0.30 17.11 27.02
C THR A 34 -0.06 16.82 25.55
N VAL A 35 0.51 17.56 24.59
CA VAL A 35 0.23 17.38 23.16
C VAL A 35 1.03 16.22 22.54
N SER A 36 2.10 15.75 23.19
CA SER A 36 3.01 14.74 22.62
C SER A 36 2.53 13.29 22.69
N SER A 37 1.31 13.00 23.20
CA SER A 37 0.92 11.64 23.57
C SER A 37 -0.40 11.11 22.97
N VAL A 38 -0.84 11.60 21.80
CA VAL A 38 -1.92 10.95 21.03
C VAL A 38 -1.36 10.28 19.77
N ALA A 39 -0.41 9.37 19.96
CA ALA A 39 -0.12 8.31 19.01
C ALA A 39 -0.45 6.99 19.71
N ARG A 40 -1.73 6.58 19.71
CA ARG A 40 -2.09 5.23 20.11
C ARG A 40 -1.62 4.29 19.02
N ALA A 41 -0.46 3.66 19.23
CA ALA A 41 -0.15 2.44 18.53
C ALA A 41 -1.10 1.36 19.08
N ASP A 42 -2.06 0.91 18.27
CA ASP A 42 -2.87 -0.25 18.62
C ASP A 42 -1.95 -1.42 18.95
N SER A 43 -2.29 -2.16 20.00
CA SER A 43 -1.51 -3.35 20.35
C SER A 43 -1.50 -4.32 19.17
N LEU A 44 -0.42 -5.09 19.03
CA LEU A 44 -0.31 -6.10 17.98
C LEU A 44 -1.48 -7.11 18.02
N ASP A 45 -2.01 -7.38 19.22
CA ASP A 45 -3.14 -8.29 19.42
C ASP A 45 -4.47 -7.69 18.94
N GLU A 46 -4.70 -6.39 19.13
CA GLU A 46 -5.86 -5.71 18.53
C GLU A 46 -5.78 -5.72 17.00
N GLN A 47 -4.60 -5.50 16.42
CA GLN A 47 -4.41 -5.56 14.97
C GLN A 47 -4.67 -6.97 14.43
N ARG A 48 -4.18 -8.03 15.12
CA ARG A 48 -4.47 -9.43 14.77
C ARG A 48 -5.96 -9.74 14.84
N SER A 49 -6.65 -9.25 15.86
CA SER A 49 -8.09 -9.43 16.02
C SER A 49 -8.87 -8.77 14.88
N ARG A 50 -8.55 -7.51 14.52
CA ARG A 50 -9.17 -6.81 13.38
C ARG A 50 -8.88 -7.51 12.06
N TYR A 51 -7.66 -8.03 11.87
CA TYR A 51 -7.31 -8.81 10.68
C TYR A 51 -8.13 -10.12 10.57
N ALA A 52 -8.38 -10.80 11.68
CA ALA A 52 -9.25 -11.98 11.69
C ALA A 52 -10.71 -11.61 11.35
N GLN A 53 -11.20 -10.50 11.91
CA GLN A 53 -12.56 -10.01 11.66
C GLN A 53 -12.77 -9.60 10.20
N ILE A 54 -11.84 -8.85 9.58
CA ILE A 54 -11.99 -8.48 8.16
C ILE A 54 -11.97 -9.71 7.25
N LYS A 55 -11.15 -10.72 7.56
CA LYS A 55 -11.15 -11.98 6.81
C LYS A 55 -12.51 -12.67 6.88
N GLN A 56 -13.08 -12.78 8.08
CA GLN A 56 -14.41 -13.37 8.27
C GLN A 56 -15.50 -12.59 7.53
N ALA A 57 -15.48 -11.24 7.61
CA ALA A 57 -16.41 -10.40 6.87
C ALA A 57 -16.30 -10.62 5.35
N TRP A 58 -15.07 -10.71 4.83
CA TRP A 58 -14.80 -10.99 3.43
C TRP A 58 -15.29 -12.36 2.98
N ASP A 59 -15.07 -13.39 3.81
CA ASP A 59 -15.52 -14.76 3.55
C ASP A 59 -17.05 -14.84 3.55
N ASN A 60 -17.72 -14.01 4.35
CA ASN A 60 -19.17 -13.86 4.40
C ASN A 60 -19.75 -12.87 3.38
N ARG A 61 -18.94 -12.32 2.46
CA ARG A 61 -19.36 -11.32 1.45
C ARG A 61 -19.93 -10.02 2.03
N GLN A 62 -19.57 -9.66 3.27
CA GLN A 62 -19.93 -8.37 3.90
C GLN A 62 -18.97 -7.27 3.40
N MET A 63 -19.12 -6.87 2.13
CA MET A 63 -18.15 -6.01 1.45
C MET A 63 -18.14 -4.57 1.98
N ASP A 64 -19.26 -4.10 2.52
CA ASP A 64 -19.39 -2.83 3.25
C ASP A 64 -18.49 -2.80 4.49
N VAL A 65 -18.50 -3.88 5.27
CA VAL A 65 -17.63 -4.04 6.44
C VAL A 65 -16.17 -4.13 6.01
N VAL A 66 -15.87 -4.88 4.95
CA VAL A 66 -14.50 -4.99 4.41
C VAL A 66 -13.97 -3.61 4.01
N GLU A 67 -14.73 -2.85 3.23
CA GLU A 67 -14.33 -1.53 2.75
C GLU A 67 -14.07 -0.56 3.92
N GLN A 68 -14.94 -0.59 4.94
CA GLN A 68 -14.77 0.22 6.15
C GLN A 68 -13.50 -0.17 6.93
N MET A 69 -13.16 -1.45 7.00
CA MET A 69 -12.04 -1.95 7.80
C MET A 69 -10.67 -1.80 7.11
N MET A 70 -10.62 -1.80 5.77
CA MET A 70 -9.37 -1.75 4.99
C MET A 70 -8.43 -0.60 5.39
N PRO A 71 -8.88 0.67 5.51
CA PRO A 71 -7.98 1.78 5.84
C PRO A 71 -7.29 1.65 7.19
N GLY A 72 -7.94 1.01 8.17
CA GLY A 72 -7.43 0.83 9.53
C GLY A 72 -6.39 -0.29 9.67
N LEU A 73 -6.08 -1.02 8.60
CA LEU A 73 -5.13 -2.13 8.60
C LEU A 73 -3.84 -1.84 7.83
N LYS A 74 -3.67 -0.64 7.25
CA LYS A 74 -2.52 -0.30 6.38
C LYS A 74 -1.15 -0.55 7.02
N ASP A 75 -1.03 -0.31 8.33
CA ASP A 75 0.22 -0.48 9.07
C ASP A 75 0.45 -1.93 9.53
N TYR A 76 -0.52 -2.83 9.31
CA TYR A 76 -0.41 -4.23 9.71
C TYR A 76 0.43 -5.01 8.68
N PRO A 77 1.45 -5.81 9.09
CA PRO A 77 2.36 -6.47 8.15
C PRO A 77 1.73 -7.37 7.09
N LEU A 78 0.53 -7.90 7.34
CA LEU A 78 -0.19 -8.75 6.38
C LEU A 78 -1.18 -7.99 5.49
N TYR A 79 -1.26 -6.66 5.61
CA TYR A 79 -2.12 -5.84 4.77
C TYR A 79 -1.95 -6.05 3.26
N PRO A 80 -0.73 -6.24 2.71
CA PRO A 80 -0.56 -6.52 1.28
C PRO A 80 -1.28 -7.79 0.79
N TYR A 81 -1.60 -8.74 1.67
CA TYR A 81 -2.41 -9.91 1.31
C TYR A 81 -3.89 -9.57 1.13
N LEU A 82 -4.41 -8.57 1.85
CA LEU A 82 -5.77 -8.07 1.68
C LEU A 82 -5.89 -7.28 0.36
N GLU A 83 -4.90 -6.44 0.06
CA GLU A 83 -4.83 -5.73 -1.22
C GLU A 83 -4.75 -6.72 -2.39
N TYR A 84 -3.89 -7.74 -2.28
CA TYR A 84 -3.84 -8.80 -3.28
C TYR A 84 -5.21 -9.45 -3.49
N ARG A 85 -5.90 -9.84 -2.40
CA ARG A 85 -7.25 -10.43 -2.47
C ARG A 85 -8.22 -9.49 -3.19
N GLN A 86 -8.24 -8.21 -2.83
CA GLN A 86 -9.08 -7.19 -3.46
C GLN A 86 -8.85 -7.08 -4.97
N ILE A 87 -7.58 -7.03 -5.38
CA ILE A 87 -7.21 -6.95 -6.79
C ILE A 87 -7.65 -8.23 -7.53
N THR A 88 -7.43 -9.40 -6.92
CA THR A 88 -7.74 -10.68 -7.58
C THR A 88 -9.22 -11.05 -7.60
N ASP A 89 -10.01 -10.56 -6.64
CA ASP A 89 -11.46 -10.83 -6.58
C ASP A 89 -12.20 -10.22 -7.79
N ASP A 90 -11.68 -9.13 -8.36
CA ASP A 90 -12.23 -8.48 -9.56
C ASP A 90 -11.16 -8.28 -10.65
N LEU A 91 -10.25 -9.25 -10.80
CA LEU A 91 -9.09 -9.11 -11.68
C LEU A 91 -9.47 -8.77 -13.12
N MET A 92 -10.66 -9.18 -13.58
CA MET A 92 -11.16 -8.95 -14.94
C MET A 92 -11.50 -7.49 -15.25
N ASN A 93 -11.74 -6.67 -14.23
CA ASN A 93 -12.05 -5.25 -14.40
C ASN A 93 -10.90 -4.36 -13.90
N GLN A 94 -9.83 -4.95 -13.34
CA GLN A 94 -8.69 -4.16 -12.88
C GLN A 94 -7.95 -3.48 -14.06
N PRO A 95 -7.61 -2.19 -13.92
CA PRO A 95 -6.74 -1.52 -14.87
C PRO A 95 -5.28 -1.91 -14.60
N ALA A 96 -4.47 -1.91 -15.67
CA ALA A 96 -3.06 -2.28 -15.60
C ALA A 96 -2.28 -1.48 -14.56
N VAL A 97 -2.57 -0.18 -14.41
CA VAL A 97 -1.91 0.70 -13.44
C VAL A 97 -2.07 0.23 -11.99
N THR A 98 -3.24 -0.28 -11.60
CA THR A 98 -3.48 -0.79 -10.25
C THR A 98 -2.58 -1.99 -9.97
N VAL A 99 -2.53 -2.93 -10.91
CA VAL A 99 -1.70 -4.14 -10.80
C VAL A 99 -0.22 -3.78 -10.80
N THR A 100 0.22 -2.89 -11.71
CA THR A 100 1.61 -2.42 -11.78
C THR A 100 2.04 -1.78 -10.46
N ASN A 101 1.20 -0.90 -9.89
CA ASN A 101 1.50 -0.25 -8.62
C ASN A 101 1.63 -1.26 -7.48
N PHE A 102 0.70 -2.21 -7.38
CA PHE A 102 0.74 -3.25 -6.35
C PHE A 102 1.99 -4.13 -6.45
N VAL A 103 2.32 -4.62 -7.66
CA VAL A 103 3.51 -5.46 -7.89
C VAL A 103 4.80 -4.70 -7.55
N ARG A 104 4.90 -3.43 -7.95
CA ARG A 104 6.07 -2.58 -7.66
C ARG A 104 6.21 -2.25 -6.18
N ALA A 105 5.09 -2.03 -5.48
CA ALA A 105 5.10 -1.75 -4.04
C ALA A 105 5.50 -2.99 -3.21
N ASN A 106 5.34 -4.20 -3.75
CA ASN A 106 5.50 -5.45 -3.01
C ASN A 106 6.48 -6.46 -3.66
N PRO A 107 7.75 -6.10 -3.90
CA PRO A 107 8.70 -6.93 -4.68
C PRO A 107 9.11 -8.26 -4.00
N THR A 108 9.00 -8.34 -2.67
CA THR A 108 9.31 -9.53 -1.87
C THR A 108 8.10 -10.40 -1.58
N LEU A 109 6.89 -9.93 -1.91
CA LEU A 109 5.64 -10.63 -1.62
C LEU A 109 5.42 -11.75 -2.66
N PRO A 110 5.39 -13.05 -2.27
CA PRO A 110 5.22 -14.15 -3.22
C PRO A 110 4.00 -14.02 -4.14
N PRO A 111 2.78 -13.69 -3.65
CA PRO A 111 1.63 -13.52 -4.54
C PRO A 111 1.75 -12.32 -5.48
N ALA A 112 2.51 -11.28 -5.14
CA ALA A 112 2.76 -10.17 -6.07
C ALA A 112 3.62 -10.62 -7.27
N ARG A 113 4.62 -11.49 -7.03
CA ARG A 113 5.48 -12.03 -8.11
C ARG A 113 4.67 -12.87 -9.11
N THR A 114 3.71 -13.65 -8.63
CA THR A 114 2.85 -14.47 -9.51
C THR A 114 1.73 -13.66 -10.14
N LEU A 115 1.30 -12.55 -9.52
CA LEU A 115 0.26 -11.67 -10.05
C LEU A 115 0.61 -11.08 -11.41
N GLN A 116 1.88 -10.72 -11.65
CA GLN A 116 2.31 -10.21 -12.96
C GLN A 116 1.97 -11.18 -14.10
N SER A 117 2.32 -12.46 -13.94
CA SER A 117 2.01 -13.47 -14.97
C SER A 117 0.51 -13.77 -15.06
N ARG A 118 -0.21 -13.78 -13.93
CA ARG A 118 -1.68 -13.89 -13.92
C ARG A 118 -2.34 -12.75 -14.70
N PHE A 119 -1.87 -11.52 -14.52
CA PHE A 119 -2.46 -10.38 -15.19
C PHE A 119 -2.12 -10.33 -16.69
N VAL A 120 -0.95 -10.82 -17.10
CA VAL A 120 -0.64 -11.06 -18.52
C VAL A 120 -1.66 -12.02 -19.14
N ASN A 121 -1.97 -13.13 -18.45
CA ASN A 121 -2.99 -14.07 -18.92
C ASN A 121 -4.39 -13.44 -18.96
N GLU A 122 -4.72 -12.59 -17.99
CA GLU A 122 -5.99 -11.86 -17.99
C GLU A 122 -6.07 -10.86 -19.17
N LEU A 123 -5.01 -10.10 -19.47
CA LEU A 123 -4.98 -9.21 -20.63
C LEU A 123 -5.09 -9.99 -21.95
N ALA A 124 -4.50 -11.18 -22.03
CA ALA A 124 -4.66 -12.07 -23.17
C ALA A 124 -6.10 -12.58 -23.30
N ARG A 125 -6.76 -12.92 -22.19
CA ARG A 125 -8.19 -13.29 -22.16
C ARG A 125 -9.10 -12.16 -22.64
N ARG A 126 -8.68 -10.90 -22.41
CA ARG A 126 -9.35 -9.69 -22.92
C ARG A 126 -8.99 -9.34 -24.37
N GLU A 127 -8.09 -10.11 -24.99
CA GLU A 127 -7.50 -9.83 -26.31
C GLU A 127 -6.81 -8.46 -26.41
N ASP A 128 -6.42 -7.88 -25.27
CA ASP A 128 -5.73 -6.59 -25.20
C ASP A 128 -4.23 -6.77 -25.46
N TRP A 129 -3.88 -7.11 -26.69
CA TRP A 129 -2.49 -7.42 -27.08
C TRP A 129 -1.55 -6.23 -26.89
N ARG A 130 -2.04 -5.01 -27.16
CA ARG A 130 -1.25 -3.79 -26.98
C ARG A 130 -1.06 -3.47 -25.49
N GLY A 131 -2.12 -3.57 -24.69
CA GLY A 131 -2.04 -3.39 -23.24
C GLY A 131 -1.18 -4.45 -22.56
N LEU A 132 -1.23 -5.69 -23.04
CA LEU A 132 -0.35 -6.78 -22.57
C LEU A 132 1.12 -6.42 -22.74
N LEU A 133 1.54 -6.01 -23.93
CA LEU A 133 2.94 -5.62 -24.19
C LEU A 133 3.34 -4.32 -23.51
N ALA A 134 2.40 -3.42 -23.24
CA ALA A 134 2.66 -2.22 -22.44
C ALA A 134 2.83 -2.56 -20.95
N PHE A 135 2.04 -3.50 -20.42
CA PHE A 135 2.10 -3.95 -19.03
C PHE A 135 3.33 -4.82 -18.75
N SER A 136 3.65 -5.74 -19.67
CA SER A 136 4.81 -6.64 -19.59
C SER A 136 5.67 -6.45 -20.84
N PRO A 137 6.53 -5.40 -20.88
CA PRO A 137 7.44 -5.19 -22.01
C PRO A 137 8.52 -6.28 -22.10
N GLU A 138 8.81 -6.94 -20.98
CA GLU A 138 9.74 -8.06 -20.87
C GLU A 138 9.00 -9.40 -20.82
N LYS A 139 9.72 -10.48 -21.18
CA LYS A 139 9.21 -11.87 -21.14
C LYS A 139 8.71 -12.21 -19.72
N PRO A 140 7.44 -12.63 -19.54
CA PRO A 140 6.89 -12.96 -18.23
C PRO A 140 7.39 -14.33 -17.71
N GLY A 141 7.14 -14.58 -16.43
CA GLY A 141 7.72 -15.73 -15.73
C GLY A 141 7.16 -17.09 -16.12
N THR A 142 5.83 -17.25 -16.15
CA THR A 142 5.20 -18.56 -16.40
C THR A 142 5.14 -18.90 -17.89
N THR A 143 5.27 -20.18 -18.26
CA THR A 143 5.21 -20.62 -19.66
C THR A 143 3.91 -20.20 -20.36
N GLU A 144 2.77 -20.26 -19.66
CA GLU A 144 1.48 -19.80 -20.20
C GLU A 144 1.51 -18.30 -20.54
N ALA A 145 1.99 -17.47 -19.63
CA ALA A 145 2.10 -16.02 -19.86
C ALA A 145 3.09 -15.71 -20.98
N GLN A 146 4.15 -16.51 -21.14
CA GLN A 146 5.10 -16.37 -22.25
C GLN A 146 4.45 -16.70 -23.60
N CYS A 147 3.61 -17.74 -23.67
CA CYS A 147 2.84 -18.04 -24.87
C CYS A 147 1.95 -16.85 -25.26
N ASN A 148 1.22 -16.30 -24.29
CA ASN A 148 0.38 -15.12 -24.47
C ASN A 148 1.20 -13.87 -24.89
N TYR A 149 2.38 -13.67 -24.31
CA TYR A 149 3.29 -12.58 -24.67
C TYR A 149 3.75 -12.68 -26.14
N TYR A 150 4.19 -13.85 -26.60
CA TYR A 150 4.60 -14.00 -28.00
C TYR A 150 3.42 -13.98 -28.97
N TYR A 151 2.25 -14.44 -28.55
CA TYR A 151 1.02 -14.27 -29.32
C TYR A 151 0.63 -12.78 -29.44
N ALA A 152 0.83 -11.98 -28.39
CA ALA A 152 0.65 -10.53 -28.45
C ALA A 152 1.65 -9.86 -29.41
N LYS A 153 2.92 -10.28 -29.39
CA LYS A 153 3.95 -9.84 -30.35
C LYS A 153 3.51 -10.13 -31.80
N TRP A 154 2.99 -11.33 -32.06
CA TRP A 154 2.45 -11.70 -33.38
C TRP A 154 1.32 -10.78 -33.81
N ASN A 155 0.30 -10.58 -32.95
CA ASN A 155 -0.86 -9.74 -33.24
C ASN A 155 -0.54 -8.25 -33.41
N THR A 156 0.62 -7.81 -32.92
CA THR A 156 1.08 -6.41 -33.04
C THR A 156 2.15 -6.21 -34.13
N GLY A 157 2.34 -7.20 -35.01
CA GLY A 157 3.25 -7.09 -36.17
C GLY A 157 4.73 -7.38 -35.88
N GLN A 158 5.06 -7.84 -34.66
CA GLN A 158 6.42 -8.22 -34.26
C GLN A 158 6.67 -9.71 -34.56
N SER A 159 6.38 -10.13 -35.80
CA SER A 159 6.32 -11.54 -36.22
C SER A 159 7.65 -12.29 -36.05
N GLU A 160 8.79 -11.63 -36.28
CA GLU A 160 10.11 -12.28 -36.14
C GLU A 160 10.39 -12.65 -34.67
N GLU A 161 10.19 -11.72 -33.75
CA GLU A 161 10.36 -11.96 -32.31
C GLU A 161 9.36 -13.00 -31.79
N ALA A 162 8.11 -12.95 -32.29
CA ALA A 162 7.08 -13.92 -31.96
C ALA A 162 7.49 -15.36 -32.37
N TRP A 163 8.03 -15.56 -33.57
CA TRP A 163 8.48 -16.88 -34.04
C TRP A 163 9.65 -17.42 -33.22
N GLN A 164 10.67 -16.59 -32.98
CA GLN A 164 11.82 -17.01 -32.15
C GLN A 164 11.37 -17.35 -30.72
N GLY A 165 10.44 -16.57 -30.19
CA GLY A 165 9.85 -16.74 -28.88
C GLY A 165 9.01 -18.01 -28.73
N ALA A 166 8.10 -18.26 -29.67
CA ALA A 166 7.24 -19.43 -29.68
C ALA A 166 8.06 -20.74 -29.73
N ASN A 167 9.10 -20.78 -30.56
CA ASN A 167 10.01 -21.94 -30.61
C ASN A 167 10.73 -22.18 -29.28
N ARG A 168 11.19 -21.11 -28.61
CA ARG A 168 11.84 -21.20 -27.29
C ARG A 168 10.85 -21.66 -26.20
N ALA A 169 9.66 -21.06 -26.14
CA ALA A 169 8.63 -21.41 -25.16
C ALA A 169 8.14 -22.85 -25.33
N ALA A 170 7.97 -23.32 -26.58
CA ALA A 170 7.64 -24.71 -26.88
C ALA A 170 8.74 -25.68 -26.38
N CYS A 171 10.02 -25.35 -26.60
CA CYS A 171 11.15 -26.11 -26.08
C CYS A 171 11.23 -26.11 -24.55
N GLU A 172 10.93 -24.99 -23.88
CA GLU A 172 10.88 -24.91 -22.41
C GLU A 172 9.75 -25.79 -21.84
N ARG A 173 8.57 -25.79 -22.48
CA ARG A 173 7.44 -26.67 -22.10
C ARG A 173 7.80 -28.14 -22.20
N ALA A 174 8.47 -28.54 -23.28
CA ALA A 174 8.90 -29.94 -23.48
C ALA A 174 9.90 -30.40 -22.40
N LYS A 175 10.80 -29.51 -21.95
CA LYS A 175 11.76 -29.81 -20.87
C LYS A 175 11.14 -29.93 -19.49
N SER A 176 10.04 -29.22 -19.23
CA SER A 176 9.33 -29.26 -17.93
C SER A 176 8.49 -30.52 -17.73
N CYS A 177 8.28 -31.33 -18.77
CA CYS A 177 7.50 -32.57 -18.72
C CYS A 177 8.37 -33.85 -18.68
N GLY A 178 9.70 -33.72 -18.53
CA GLY A 178 10.64 -34.85 -18.35
C GLY A 178 11.19 -34.88 -16.93
#